data_AF-A0A497P0Y4-F1
#
_entry.id   AF-A0A497P0Y4-F1
#
_cell.length_a   1.000
_cell.length_b   1.000
_cell.length_c   1.000
_cell.angle_alpha   90.00
_cell.angle_beta   90.00
_cell.angle_gamma   90.00
#
_symmetry.space_group_name_H-M   'P 1'
#
loop_
_entity.id
_entity.type
_entity.pdbx_description
1 polymer ?
#
loop_
_entity_poly.entity_id
_entity_poly.type
_entity_poly.pdbx_seq_one_letter_code
_entity_poly.pdbx_strand_id
1 'polypeptide(L)' 'MTIKLAPSILDAEFTCLERELRKIENGGADLIHLDIMDANFVPNIS' A
#
# COMPACT_ATOMS: atom_id res chain seq x y z
N MET A 1 -18.98 10.43 11.37
CA MET A 1 -18.16 9.89 10.26
C MET A 1 -17.08 9.03 10.86
N THR A 2 -16.88 7.82 10.34
CA THR A 2 -15.79 6.93 10.76
C THR A 2 -14.55 7.24 9.94
N ILE A 3 -13.39 7.38 10.59
CA ILE A 3 -12.10 7.55 9.92
C ILE A 3 -11.70 6.19 9.33
N LYS A 4 -11.23 6.17 8.08
CA LYS A 4 -10.67 4.99 7.44
C LYS A 4 -9.16 5.09 7.32
N LEU A 5 -8.47 3.98 7.52
CA LEU A 5 -7.04 3.83 7.33
C LEU A 5 -6.76 3.00 6.08
N ALA A 6 -5.91 3.53 5.19
CA ALA A 6 -5.49 2.87 3.96
C ALA A 6 -3.98 2.99 3.77
N PRO A 7 -3.16 2.12 4.39
CA PRO A 7 -1.71 2.14 4.19
C PRO A 7 -1.35 1.93 2.72
N SER A 8 -0.42 2.74 2.19
CA SER A 8 0.12 2.53 0.85
C SER A 8 1.09 1.36 0.85
N ILE A 9 0.92 0.45 -0.11
CA ILE A 9 1.89 -0.63 -0.31
C ILE A 9 3.12 -0.17 -1.08
N LEU A 10 3.17 1.05 -1.61
CA LEU A 10 4.31 1.53 -2.38
C LEU A 10 5.63 1.44 -1.58
N ASP A 11 5.56 1.66 -0.26
CA ASP A 11 6.69 1.56 0.67
C ASP A 11 6.87 0.16 1.30
N ALA A 12 6.09 -0.84 0.88
CA ALA A 12 6.17 -2.19 1.42
C ALA A 12 7.35 -2.98 0.83
N GLU A 13 7.82 -4.01 1.56
CA GLU A 13 8.80 -4.95 1.01
C GLU A 13 8.15 -5.87 -0.04
N PHE A 14 8.30 -5.53 -1.32
CA PHE A 14 7.68 -6.24 -2.44
C PHE A 14 8.13 -7.70 -2.62
N THR A 15 9.32 -8.05 -2.15
CA THR A 15 9.79 -9.45 -2.16
C THR A 15 8.99 -10.35 -1.22
N CYS A 16 8.22 -9.77 -0.29
CA CYS A 16 7.48 -10.46 0.76
C CYS A 16 6.07 -9.87 0.97
N LEU A 17 5.34 -9.58 -0.12
CA LEU A 17 4.01 -8.92 -0.06
C LEU A 17 3.01 -9.60 0.88
N GLU A 18 2.97 -10.94 0.93
CA GLU A 18 2.05 -11.64 1.84
C GLU A 18 2.27 -11.22 3.30
N ARG A 19 3.53 -11.15 3.74
CA ARG A 19 3.89 -10.77 5.10
C ARG A 19 3.49 -9.33 5.38
N GLU A 20 3.73 -8.42 4.45
CA GLU A 20 3.38 -7.00 4.61
C GLU A 20 1.86 -6.80 4.64
N LEU A 21 1.10 -7.50 3.79
CA LEU A 21 -0.36 -7.47 3.81
C LEU A 21 -0.93 -8.02 5.14
N ARG A 22 -0.37 -9.12 5.66
CA ARG A 22 -0.75 -9.65 6.98
C ARG A 22 -0.48 -8.65 8.11
N LYS A 23 0.62 -7.90 8.07
CA LYS A 23 0.89 -6.84 9.05
C LYS A 23 -0.18 -5.74 8.98
N ILE A 24 -0.56 -5.33 7.77
CA ILE A 24 -1.57 -4.29 7.56
C ILE A 24 -2.96 -4.76 8.04
N GLU A 25 -3.35 -5.99 7.69
CA GLU A 25 -4.60 -6.61 8.15
C GLU A 25 -4.66 -6.73 9.67
N ASN A 26 -3.60 -7.26 10.29
CA ASN A 26 -3.50 -7.36 11.75
C ASN A 26 -3.43 -5.98 12.45
N GLY A 27 -2.99 -4.95 11.73
CA GLY A 27 -2.97 -3.56 12.20
C GLY A 27 -4.34 -2.88 12.18
N GLY A 28 -5.37 -3.54 11.63
CA GLY A 28 -6.75 -3.03 11.61
C GLY A 28 -7.01 -1.98 10.52
N ALA A 29 -6.25 -1.99 9.42
CA ALA A 29 -6.54 -1.12 8.29
C ALA A 29 -7.86 -1.51 7.60
N ASP A 30 -8.59 -0.51 7.11
CA ASP A 30 -9.86 -0.71 6.41
C ASP A 30 -9.66 -1.07 4.94
N LEU A 31 -8.57 -0.56 4.35
CA LEU A 31 -8.27 -0.62 2.92
C LEU A 31 -6.77 -0.75 2.69
N ILE A 32 -6.42 -1.09 1.46
CA ILE A 32 -5.05 -1.03 0.94
C ILE A 32 -5.00 0.09 -0.10
N HIS A 33 -4.03 1.00 0.04
CA HIS A 33 -3.79 2.05 -0.95
C HIS A 33 -2.75 1.55 -1.96
N LEU A 34 -3.09 1.62 -3.25
CA LEU A 34 -2.28 1.12 -4.36
C LEU A 34 -1.99 2.26 -5.33
N ASP A 35 -0.73 2.69 -5.36
CA ASP A 35 -0.26 3.73 -6.27
C ASP A 35 0.13 3.11 -7.62
N ILE A 36 -0.64 3.42 -8.67
CA ILE A 36 -0.34 3.00 -10.04
C ILE A 36 0.43 4.12 -10.74
N MET A 37 1.62 3.78 -11.24
CA MET A 37 2.52 4.68 -11.94
C MET A 37 2.78 4.14 -13.34
N ASP A 38 2.56 4.96 -14.37
CA ASP A 38 2.64 4.58 -15.79
C ASP A 38 3.86 5.17 -16.52
N ALA A 39 4.75 5.87 -15.80
CA ALA A 39 5.88 6.65 -16.32
C ALA A 39 5.50 7.84 -17.23
N ASN A 40 4.21 8.05 -17.56
CA ASN A 40 3.73 9.14 -18.40
C ASN A 40 3.09 10.27 -17.56
N PHE A 41 2.29 9.92 -16.56
CA PHE A 41 1.74 10.85 -15.59
C PHE A 41 2.76 11.22 -14.51
N VAL A 42 3.51 10.24 -14.01
CA VAL A 42 4.57 10.41 -13.00
C VAL A 42 5.78 9.54 -13.33
N PRO A 43 7.02 10.02 -13.16
CA PRO A 43 8.20 9.16 -13.22
C PRO A 43 8.12 8.07 -12.16
N ASN A 44 8.58 6.86 -12.49
CA ASN A 44 8.63 5.77 -11.52
C ASN A 44 9.55 6.12 -10.34
N ILE A 45 9.10 5.83 -9.12
CA ILE A 45 9.92 5.93 -7.91
C ILE A 45 10.72 4.62 -7.78
N SER A 46 11.99 4.75 -7.38
CA SER A 46 12.93 3.66 -7.12
C SER A 46 13.26 3.58 -5.63
#